data_AF-A0AAN8D695-F1
#
_entry.id   AF-A0AAN8D695-F1
#
_cell.length_a   1.000
_cell.length_b   1.000
_cell.length_c   1.000
_cell.angle_alpha   90.00
_cell.angle_beta   90.00
_cell.angle_gamma   90.00
#
_symmetry.space_group_name_H-M   'P 1'
#
loop_
_entity.id
_entity.type
_entity.pdbx_description
1 polymer ?
#
loop_
_entity_poly.entity_id
_entity_poly.type
_entity_poly.pdbx_seq_one_letter_code
_entity_poly.pdbx_strand_id
1 'polypeptide(L)'
;MSVSWRDRPFSNKVPIQGASSLDCDGMERLSLLRIPPMEPLVAHLLPKVGPSPSRNPTLPAKANRFQFTMTEKSYKAAALSARALNMSSLLTAYQAELCEDLLGSPGAATLDEMAAVTDICLRVQRCAVQGNGDHAGAGKSEMAQPHQPP
;
A
#
# COMPACT_ATOMS: atom_id res chain seq x y z
N MET A 1 -29.61 -0.66 14.18
CA MET A 1 -28.20 -1.02 13.96
C MET A 1 -27.92 -0.92 12.47
N SER A 2 -27.35 0.20 12.00
CA SER A 2 -27.06 0.44 10.58
C SER A 2 -25.68 -0.12 10.26
N VAL A 3 -25.62 -0.97 9.25
CA VAL A 3 -24.45 -1.72 8.81
C VAL A 3 -23.50 -0.73 8.09
N SER A 4 -22.39 -0.38 8.72
CA SER A 4 -21.43 0.69 8.36
C SER A 4 -20.65 0.50 7.04
N TRP A 5 -21.09 -0.44 6.20
CA TRP A 5 -20.41 -0.84 4.97
C TRP A 5 -20.56 0.17 3.83
N ARG A 6 -21.55 1.07 3.89
CA ARG A 6 -21.83 2.05 2.83
C ARG A 6 -20.98 3.30 2.88
N ASP A 7 -20.61 3.77 4.08
CA ASP A 7 -19.98 5.08 4.20
C ASP A 7 -18.46 5.00 4.14
N ARG A 8 -17.83 3.98 4.76
CA ARG A 8 -16.37 3.87 4.80
C ARG A 8 -15.89 2.42 5.03
N PRO A 9 -15.90 1.55 4.00
CA PRO A 9 -15.58 0.13 4.16
C PRO A 9 -14.15 -0.14 4.68
N PHE A 10 -13.25 0.84 4.61
CA PHE A 10 -11.85 0.72 5.05
C PHE A 10 -11.42 1.73 6.12
N SER A 11 -12.32 2.59 6.63
CA SER A 11 -11.92 3.67 7.58
C SER A 11 -11.70 3.20 9.02
N ASN A 12 -11.78 1.90 9.30
CA ASN A 12 -11.41 1.39 10.61
C ASN A 12 -9.89 1.46 10.74
N LYS A 13 -9.39 2.60 11.21
CA LYS A 13 -7.99 2.86 11.58
C LYS A 13 -7.56 2.08 12.83
N VAL A 14 -8.16 0.93 13.10
CA VAL A 14 -7.71 0.07 14.19
C VAL A 14 -6.43 -0.57 13.69
N PRO A 15 -5.26 -0.27 14.30
CA PRO A 15 -4.02 -0.93 13.92
C PRO A 15 -4.24 -2.42 14.13
N ILE A 16 -4.22 -3.21 13.05
CA ILE A 16 -4.25 -4.66 13.23
C ILE A 16 -2.94 -5.02 13.92
N GLN A 17 -3.04 -5.75 15.02
CA GLN A 17 -1.89 -6.38 15.65
C GLN A 17 -1.17 -7.25 14.60
N GLY A 18 0.02 -6.84 14.17
CA GLY A 18 0.75 -7.49 13.08
C GLY A 18 0.59 -6.87 11.68
N ALA A 19 -0.07 -5.71 11.52
CA ALA A 19 -0.02 -4.95 10.26
C ALA A 19 1.41 -4.57 9.84
N SER A 20 2.30 -4.43 10.83
CA SER A 20 3.76 -4.31 10.65
C SER A 20 4.42 -5.58 10.08
N SER A 21 3.71 -6.70 9.90
CA SER A 21 4.28 -7.95 9.37
C SER A 21 4.76 -7.82 7.92
N LEU A 22 4.19 -6.88 7.15
CA LEU A 22 4.68 -6.55 5.81
C LEU A 22 5.84 -5.54 5.83
N ASP A 23 6.06 -4.81 6.92
CA ASP A 23 7.26 -4.00 7.10
C ASP A 23 8.39 -4.94 7.59
N CYS A 24 9.42 -5.13 6.76
CA CYS A 24 10.64 -5.81 7.22
C CYS A 24 11.80 -4.84 7.36
N ASP A 25 12.79 -5.28 8.13
CA ASP A 25 14.04 -4.57 8.24
C ASP A 25 14.62 -4.24 6.86
N GLY A 26 15.03 -2.98 6.70
CA GLY A 26 15.64 -2.49 5.46
C GLY A 26 14.70 -2.09 4.33
N MET A 27 13.37 -2.13 4.45
CA MET A 27 12.49 -1.60 3.38
C MET A 27 12.76 -0.13 3.04
N GLU A 28 13.11 0.66 4.05
CA GLU A 28 13.54 2.06 3.85
C GLU A 28 14.87 2.14 3.07
N ARG A 29 15.83 1.26 3.39
CA ARG A 29 17.12 1.16 2.67
C ARG A 29 16.95 0.72 1.22
N LEU A 30 15.96 -0.13 0.95
CA LEU A 30 15.61 -0.60 -0.40
C LEU A 30 14.73 0.39 -1.17
N SER A 31 14.47 1.58 -0.61
CA SER A 31 13.60 2.60 -1.21
C SER A 31 12.19 2.08 -1.53
N LEU A 32 11.69 1.09 -0.78
CA LEU A 32 10.36 0.52 -0.97
C LEU A 32 9.26 1.33 -0.27
N LEU A 33 9.65 2.23 0.64
CA LEU A 33 8.72 3.06 1.41
C LEU A 33 8.56 4.47 0.84
N ARG A 34 9.43 4.89 -0.08
CA ARG A 34 9.44 6.24 -0.65
C ARG A 34 9.88 6.19 -2.11
N ILE A 35 9.31 7.06 -2.92
CA ILE A 35 9.73 7.20 -4.32
C ILE A 35 11.22 7.57 -4.35
N PRO A 36 12.06 6.85 -5.10
CA PRO A 36 13.47 7.19 -5.20
C PRO A 36 13.64 8.59 -5.80
N PRO A 37 14.66 9.35 -5.36
CA PRO A 37 14.95 10.65 -5.93
C PRO A 37 15.20 10.53 -7.43
N MET A 38 14.77 11.53 -8.19
CA MET A 38 15.02 11.57 -9.62
C MET A 38 16.52 11.67 -9.88
N GLU A 39 17.01 10.82 -10.78
CA GLU A 39 18.40 10.86 -11.23
C GLU A 39 18.74 12.24 -11.84
N PRO A 40 19.87 12.86 -11.46
CA PRO A 40 20.22 14.21 -11.91
C PRO A 40 20.22 14.35 -13.42
N LEU A 41 20.67 13.33 -14.16
CA LEU A 41 20.68 13.35 -15.63
C LEU A 41 19.28 13.50 -16.23
N VAL A 42 18.27 12.87 -15.62
CA VAL A 42 16.86 12.98 -16.04
C VAL A 42 16.28 14.33 -15.65
N ALA A 43 16.69 14.88 -14.50
CA ALA A 43 16.24 16.20 -14.06
C ALA A 43 16.62 17.33 -15.03
N HIS A 44 17.74 17.19 -15.75
CA HIS A 44 18.15 18.16 -16.78
C HIS A 44 17.30 18.10 -18.06
N LEU A 45 16.58 16.99 -18.29
CA LEU A 45 15.67 16.83 -19.43
C LEU A 45 14.28 17.40 -19.15
N LEU A 46 13.95 17.67 -17.88
CA LEU A 46 12.69 18.33 -17.55
C LEU A 46 12.70 19.76 -18.09
N PRO A 47 11.59 20.24 -18.67
CA PRO A 47 11.46 21.62 -19.11
C PRO A 47 11.86 22.54 -17.95
N LYS A 48 12.96 23.27 -18.13
CA LYS A 48 13.43 24.22 -17.13
C LYS A 48 12.37 25.32 -17.07
N VAL A 49 11.53 25.28 -16.05
CA VAL A 49 10.60 26.38 -15.73
C VAL A 49 11.46 27.53 -15.24
N GLY A 50 12.08 28.23 -16.19
CA GLY A 50 12.91 29.38 -15.93
C GLY A 50 12.06 30.52 -15.39
N PRO A 51 12.63 31.41 -14.58
CA PRO A 51 11.99 32.68 -14.27
C PRO A 51 11.84 33.45 -15.58
N SER A 52 10.64 33.49 -16.15
CA SER A 52 10.31 34.52 -17.12
C SER A 52 10.26 35.84 -16.35
N PRO A 53 10.86 36.94 -16.83
CA PRO A 53 10.81 38.23 -16.16
C PRO A 53 9.37 38.76 -15.98
N SER A 54 8.38 38.20 -16.69
CA SER A 54 6.95 38.49 -16.53
C SER A 54 6.19 37.50 -15.64
N ARG A 55 6.79 36.36 -15.26
CA ARG A 55 6.15 35.29 -14.51
C ARG A 55 6.77 35.22 -13.12
N ASN A 56 6.01 35.68 -12.12
CA ASN A 56 6.39 35.52 -10.73
C ASN A 56 6.79 34.06 -10.45
N PRO A 57 7.93 33.81 -9.76
CA PRO A 57 8.33 32.48 -9.36
C PRO A 57 7.18 31.87 -8.55
N THR A 58 6.42 31.01 -9.20
CA THR A 58 5.22 30.43 -8.60
C THR A 58 5.68 29.19 -7.88
N LEU A 59 5.54 29.17 -6.55
CA LEU A 59 5.74 27.96 -5.76
C LEU A 59 4.99 26.78 -6.41
N PRO A 60 5.44 25.52 -6.21
CA PRO A 60 4.70 24.36 -6.69
C PRO A 60 3.23 24.54 -6.34
N ALA A 61 2.37 24.55 -7.36
CA ALA A 61 0.95 24.78 -7.16
C ALA A 61 0.42 23.78 -6.12
N LYS A 62 -0.60 24.15 -5.34
CA LYS A 62 -1.21 23.25 -4.34
C LYS A 62 -1.53 21.86 -4.95
N ALA A 63 -2.01 21.85 -6.19
CA ALA A 63 -2.23 20.63 -6.98
C ALA A 63 -0.96 19.76 -7.13
N ASN A 64 0.22 20.34 -7.35
CA ASN A 64 1.47 19.58 -7.49
C ASN A 64 1.88 18.89 -6.18
N ARG A 65 1.70 19.57 -5.03
CA ARG A 65 1.95 18.97 -3.70
C ARG A 65 0.98 17.83 -3.39
N PHE A 66 -0.29 18.01 -3.74
CA PHE A 66 -1.31 16.97 -3.58
C PHE A 66 -0.99 15.73 -4.45
N GLN A 67 -0.70 15.95 -5.73
CA GLN A 67 -0.34 14.88 -6.66
C GLN A 67 0.88 14.12 -6.16
N PHE A 68 1.95 14.81 -5.75
CA PHE A 68 3.13 14.16 -5.17
C PHE A 68 2.79 13.31 -3.94
N THR A 69 2.00 13.86 -3.01
CA THR A 69 1.57 13.13 -1.80
C THR A 69 0.77 11.88 -2.16
N MET A 70 -0.11 11.96 -3.17
CA MET A 70 -0.87 10.82 -3.65
C MET A 70 0.04 9.77 -4.30
N THR A 71 1.01 10.21 -5.11
CA THR A 71 1.99 9.32 -5.76
C THR A 71 2.85 8.61 -4.72
N GLU A 72 3.37 9.31 -3.70
CA GLU A 72 4.20 8.72 -2.63
C GLU A 72 3.43 7.62 -1.88
N LYS A 73 2.16 7.91 -1.56
CA LYS A 73 1.24 6.95 -0.95
C LYS A 73 0.98 5.73 -1.84
N SER A 74 0.67 5.95 -3.13
CA SER A 74 0.45 4.84 -4.08
C SER A 74 1.69 3.98 -4.29
N TYR A 75 2.88 4.60 -4.27
CA TYR A 75 4.15 3.90 -4.40
C TYR A 75 4.36 2.95 -3.23
N LYS A 76 4.17 3.44 -1.99
CA LYS A 76 4.24 2.61 -0.78
C LYS A 76 3.19 1.48 -0.81
N ALA A 77 1.95 1.78 -1.20
CA ALA A 77 0.89 0.78 -1.30
C ALA A 77 1.20 -0.31 -2.34
N ALA A 78 1.79 0.07 -3.49
CA ALA A 78 2.23 -0.87 -4.51
C ALA A 78 3.37 -1.77 -4.02
N ALA A 79 4.36 -1.22 -3.31
CA ALA A 79 5.45 -1.99 -2.73
C ALA A 79 4.95 -3.02 -1.69
N LEU A 80 4.04 -2.59 -0.80
CA LEU A 80 3.41 -3.48 0.18
C LEU A 80 2.54 -4.56 -0.50
N SER A 81 1.83 -4.20 -1.57
CA SER A 81 1.04 -5.17 -2.35
C SER A 81 1.92 -6.20 -3.04
N ALA A 82 3.00 -5.79 -3.70
CA ALA A 82 3.96 -6.69 -4.32
C ALA A 82 4.57 -7.66 -3.30
N ARG A 83 4.90 -7.16 -2.10
CA ARG A 83 5.39 -8.00 -1.00
C ARG A 83 4.34 -9.00 -0.53
N ALA A 84 3.11 -8.55 -0.31
CA ALA A 84 2.02 -9.42 0.11
C ALA A 84 1.82 -10.55 -0.91
N LEU A 85 1.87 -10.24 -2.21
CA LEU A 85 1.80 -11.24 -3.28
C LEU A 85 2.96 -12.24 -3.23
N ASN A 86 4.20 -11.77 -3.03
CA ASN A 86 5.36 -12.66 -2.90
C ASN A 86 5.22 -13.63 -1.71
N MET A 87 4.79 -13.12 -0.55
CA MET A 87 4.54 -13.95 0.63
C MET A 87 3.40 -14.93 0.39
N SER A 88 2.29 -14.48 -0.19
CA SER A 88 1.16 -15.34 -0.53
C SER A 88 1.57 -16.44 -1.50
N SER A 89 2.40 -16.16 -2.51
CA SER A 89 2.90 -17.17 -3.43
C SER A 89 3.69 -18.27 -2.71
N LEU A 90 4.58 -17.89 -1.78
CA LEU A 90 5.37 -18.85 -1.01
C LEU A 90 4.48 -19.70 -0.09
N LEU A 91 3.57 -19.06 0.62
CA LEU A 91 2.66 -19.76 1.54
C LEU A 91 1.71 -20.68 0.79
N THR A 92 1.21 -20.30 -0.39
CA THR A 92 0.35 -21.17 -1.21
C THR A 92 1.11 -22.38 -1.75
N ALA A 93 2.38 -22.22 -2.16
CA ALA A 93 3.23 -23.35 -2.54
C ALA A 93 3.41 -24.31 -1.35
N TYR A 94 3.68 -23.77 -0.17
CA TYR A 94 3.84 -24.56 1.04
C TYR A 94 2.54 -25.25 1.49
N GLN A 95 1.39 -24.58 1.36
CA GLN A 95 0.08 -25.21 1.58
C GLN A 95 -0.16 -26.38 0.62
N ALA A 96 0.30 -26.30 -0.62
CA ALA A 96 0.18 -27.42 -1.56
C ALA A 96 1.00 -28.64 -1.10
N GLU A 97 2.24 -28.43 -0.62
CA GLU A 97 3.08 -29.49 -0.05
C GLU A 97 2.41 -30.13 1.19
N LEU A 98 1.94 -29.31 2.13
CA LEU A 98 1.25 -29.78 3.33
C LEU A 98 -0.06 -30.53 3.01
N CYS A 99 -0.77 -30.14 1.94
CA CYS A 99 -1.96 -30.84 1.50
C CYS A 99 -1.65 -32.28 1.04
N GLU A 100 -0.55 -32.48 0.30
CA GLU A 100 -0.12 -33.82 -0.11
C GLU A 100 0.28 -34.66 1.11
N ASP A 101 0.96 -34.07 2.08
CA ASP A 101 1.32 -34.75 3.35
C ASP A 101 0.07 -35.19 4.13
N LEU A 102 -0.96 -34.36 4.18
CA LEU A 102 -2.23 -34.70 4.83
C LEU A 102 -2.98 -35.82 4.11
N LEU A 103 -2.88 -35.90 2.78
CA LEU A 103 -3.50 -36.98 2.00
C LEU A 103 -2.79 -38.32 2.19
N GLY A 104 -1.46 -38.30 2.36
CA GLY A 104 -0.66 -39.50 2.59
C GLY A 104 -0.70 -40.00 4.04
N SER A 105 -0.63 -39.08 5.00
CA SER A 105 -0.52 -39.38 6.44
C SER A 105 -1.04 -38.20 7.27
N PRO A 106 -2.35 -38.13 7.55
CA PRO A 106 -2.91 -37.03 8.33
C PRO A 106 -2.43 -37.08 9.78
N GLY A 107 -1.45 -36.25 10.12
CA GLY A 107 -0.93 -36.06 11.47
C GLY A 107 -1.47 -34.79 12.12
N ALA A 108 -1.66 -34.82 13.45
CA ALA A 108 -2.09 -33.64 14.22
C ALA A 108 -1.15 -32.44 14.02
N ALA A 109 0.16 -32.68 13.96
CA ALA A 109 1.15 -31.63 13.71
C ALA A 109 0.96 -30.96 12.32
N THR A 110 0.72 -31.75 11.27
CA THR A 110 0.50 -31.23 9.90
C THR A 110 -0.80 -30.43 9.81
N LEU A 111 -1.83 -30.82 10.56
CA LEU A 111 -3.09 -30.07 10.66
C LEU A 111 -2.90 -28.73 11.38
N ASP A 112 -2.15 -28.72 12.48
CA ASP A 112 -1.82 -27.49 13.22
C ASP A 112 -1.00 -26.53 12.33
N GLU A 113 -0.05 -27.07 11.57
CA GLU A 113 0.77 -26.30 10.64
C GLU A 113 -0.07 -25.73 9.47
N MET A 114 -0.96 -26.53 8.89
CA MET A 114 -1.92 -26.07 7.88
C MET A 114 -2.80 -24.93 8.40
N ALA A 115 -3.29 -25.03 9.65
CA ALA A 115 -4.08 -23.99 10.29
C ALA A 115 -3.25 -22.71 10.51
N ALA A 116 -2.01 -22.83 10.96
CA ALA A 116 -1.11 -21.70 11.15
C ALA A 116 -0.79 -20.98 9.83
N VAL A 117 -0.44 -21.71 8.78
CA VAL A 117 -0.16 -21.14 7.46
C VAL A 117 -1.39 -20.45 6.87
N THR A 118 -2.58 -21.06 7.03
CA THR A 118 -3.84 -20.47 6.58
C THR A 118 -4.14 -19.16 7.30
N ASP A 119 -3.94 -19.10 8.62
CA ASP A 119 -4.10 -17.86 9.39
C ASP A 119 -3.11 -16.76 8.92
N ILE A 120 -1.87 -17.13 8.63
CA ILE A 120 -0.87 -16.20 8.08
C ILE A 120 -1.32 -15.67 6.72
N CYS A 121 -1.79 -16.53 5.80
CA CYS A 121 -2.33 -16.14 4.50
C CYS A 121 -3.45 -15.10 4.63
N LEU A 122 -4.42 -15.37 5.51
CA LEU A 122 -5.55 -14.45 5.76
C LEU A 122 -5.07 -13.10 6.31
N ARG A 123 -4.08 -13.10 7.21
CA ARG A 123 -3.48 -11.86 7.72
C ARG A 123 -2.77 -11.07 6.64
N VAL A 124 -2.00 -11.72 5.77
CA VAL A 124 -1.30 -11.09 4.63
C VAL A 124 -2.29 -10.45 3.66
N GLN A 125 -3.33 -11.19 3.27
CA GLN A 125 -4.38 -10.70 2.36
C GLN A 125 -5.12 -9.50 2.95
N ARG A 126 -5.47 -9.55 4.24
CA ARG A 126 -6.11 -8.43 4.93
C ARG A 126 -5.22 -7.18 4.96
N CYS A 127 -3.92 -7.34 5.20
CA CYS A 127 -2.97 -6.22 5.15
C CYS A 127 -2.88 -5.61 3.75
N ALA A 128 -2.86 -6.43 2.69
CA ALA A 128 -2.87 -5.95 1.31
C ALA A 128 -4.15 -5.17 0.96
N VAL A 129 -5.32 -5.64 1.40
CA VAL A 129 -6.61 -4.99 1.14
C VAL A 129 -6.71 -3.64 1.88
N GLN A 130 -6.30 -3.57 3.14
CA GLN A 130 -6.34 -2.32 3.90
C GLN A 130 -5.33 -1.29 3.41
N GLY A 131 -4.12 -1.75 3.07
CA GLY A 131 -3.10 -0.93 2.42
C GLY A 131 -3.60 -0.29 1.12
N ASN A 132 -4.56 -0.90 0.42
CA ASN A 132 -5.16 -0.31 -0.78
C ASN A 132 -6.41 0.54 -0.48
N GLY A 133 -7.17 0.19 0.56
CA GLY A 133 -8.41 0.86 0.97
C GLY A 133 -8.22 2.25 1.61
N ASP A 134 -7.18 2.41 2.44
CA ASP A 134 -6.88 3.70 3.10
C ASP A 134 -6.51 4.82 2.10
N HIS A 135 -5.97 4.45 0.95
CA HIS A 135 -5.50 5.39 -0.06
C HIS A 135 -6.60 5.79 -1.07
N ALA A 136 -7.51 4.87 -1.40
CA ALA A 136 -8.64 5.16 -2.28
C ALA A 136 -9.67 6.11 -1.65
N GLY A 137 -9.82 6.10 -0.32
CA GLY A 137 -10.73 7.00 0.42
C GLY A 137 -10.25 8.45 0.51
N ALA A 138 -8.93 8.68 0.52
CA ALA A 138 -8.35 10.01 0.65
C ALA A 138 -8.55 10.88 -0.61
N GLY A 139 -8.73 10.27 -1.80
CA GLY A 139 -8.99 10.99 -3.04
C GLY A 139 -10.40 11.60 -3.16
N LYS A 140 -11.37 11.14 -2.35
CA LYS A 140 -12.77 11.58 -2.45
C LYS A 140 -13.15 12.73 -1.50
N SER A 141 -12.43 12.91 -0.38
CA SER A 141 -12.81 13.91 0.63
C SER A 141 -12.35 15.34 0.31
N GLU A 142 -11.34 15.54 -0.54
CA GLU A 142 -10.83 16.89 -0.86
C GLU A 142 -11.50 17.54 -2.09
N MET A 143 -12.31 16.78 -2.83
CA MET A 143 -13.08 17.29 -3.99
C MET A 143 -14.42 17.92 -3.59
N ALA A 144 -14.75 17.93 -2.29
CA ALA A 144 -16.05 18.34 -1.75
C ALA A 144 -16.03 19.71 -1.01
N GLN A 145 -14.99 20.54 -1.20
CA GLN A 145 -15.03 21.91 -0.70
C GLN A 145 -15.63 22.85 -1.77
N PRO A 146 -16.79 23.49 -1.50
CA PRO A 146 -17.39 24.42 -2.45
C PRO A 146 -16.55 25.70 -2.53
N HIS A 147 -16.26 26.11 -3.76
CA HIS A 147 -15.74 27.44 -4.09
C HIS A 147 -16.73 28.51 -3.60
N GLN A 148 -16.33 29.33 -2.63
CA GLN A 148 -16.97 30.63 -2.43
C GLN A 148 -16.34 31.65 -3.41
N PRO A 149 -17.15 32.33 -4.25
CA PRO A 149 -16.69 33.41 -5.11
C PRO A 149 -16.43 34.70 -4.29
N PRO A 150 -15.72 35.70 -4.87
CA PRO A 150 -15.01 36.76 -4.14
C PRO A 150 -15.90 37.74 -3.38
#